data_AF-A0A956Z3S0-F1
#
_entry.id   AF-A0A956Z3S0-F1
#
_cell.length_a   1.000
_cell.length_b   1.000
_cell.length_c   1.000
_cell.angle_alpha   90.00
_cell.angle_beta   90.00
_cell.angle_gamma   90.00
#
_symmetry.space_group_name_H-M   'P 1'
#
loop_
_entity.id
_entity.type
_entity.pdbx_description
1 polymer ?
#
loop_
_entity_poly.entity_id
_entity_poly.type
_entity_poly.pdbx_seq_one_letter_code
_entity_poly.pdbx_strand_id
1 'polypeptide(L)' 'MQSDSLRKHMMAVEFSMRAFAAHCDEDAGSWGLVGLLHDVDWETHPTPD' A
#
# COMPACT_ATOMS: atom_id res chain seq x y z
N MET A 1 6.30 -2.49 8.85
CA MET A 1 7.36 -2.51 7.80
C MET A 1 8.65 -3.26 8.20
N GLN A 2 8.62 -4.04 9.27
CA GLN A 2 9.73 -4.79 9.84
C GLN A 2 10.11 -6.00 8.97
N SER A 3 9.13 -6.73 8.43
CA SER A 3 9.40 -7.89 7.55
C SER A 3 9.58 -7.51 6.08
N ASP A 4 10.36 -8.33 5.38
CA ASP A 4 10.58 -8.22 3.94
C ASP A 4 9.32 -8.55 3.14
N SER A 5 8.54 -9.53 3.61
CA SER A 5 7.24 -9.89 3.02
C SER A 5 6.24 -8.73 3.09
N LEU A 6 6.15 -8.04 4.23
CA LEU A 6 5.23 -6.91 4.36
C LEU A 6 5.66 -5.73 3.48
N ARG A 7 6.97 -5.43 3.39
CA ARG A 7 7.48 -4.40 2.46
C ARG A 7 7.13 -4.73 1.01
N LYS A 8 7.32 -5.98 0.58
CA LYS A 8 6.97 -6.43 -0.78
C LYS A 8 5.46 -6.37 -1.05
N HIS A 9 4.63 -6.73 -0.07
CA HIS A 9 3.17 -6.57 -0.13
C HIS A 9 2.78 -5.11 -0.37
N MET A 10 3.27 -4.19 0.47
CA MET A 10 2.97 -2.76 0.36
C MET A 10 3.43 -2.17 -0.98
N MET A 11 4.61 -2.57 -1.49
CA MET A 11 5.10 -2.16 -2.81
C MET A 11 4.23 -2.69 -3.97
N ALA A 12 3.75 -3.94 -3.88
CA ALA A 12 2.86 -4.51 -4.89
C ALA A 12 1.50 -3.79 -4.92
N VAL A 13 0.97 -3.44 -3.75
CA VAL A 13 -0.26 -2.65 -3.62
C VAL A 13 -0.08 -1.23 -4.14
N GLU A 14 1.00 -0.54 -3.77
CA GLU A 14 1.35 0.78 -4.35
C GLU A 14 1.34 0.75 -5.88
N PHE A 15 2.04 -0.22 -6.48
CA PHE A 15 2.12 -0.34 -7.93
C PHE A 15 0.74 -0.52 -8.56
N SER A 16 -0.10 -1.37 -7.93
CA SER A 16 -1.47 -1.62 -8.38
C SER A 16 -2.33 -0.36 -8.27
N MET A 17 -2.22 0.40 -7.17
CA MET A 17 -2.96 1.64 -6.96
C MET A 17 -2.57 2.72 -7.98
N ARG A 18 -1.28 2.85 -8.33
CA ARG A 18 -0.85 3.77 -9.40
C ARG A 18 -1.43 3.39 -10.76
N ALA A 19 -1.52 2.10 -11.07
CA ALA A 19 -2.13 1.64 -12.31
C ALA A 19 -3.63 1.95 -12.36
N PHE A 20 -4.36 1.77 -11.26
CA PHE A 20 -5.76 2.16 -11.17
C PHE A 20 -5.98 3.67 -11.23
N ALA A 21 -5.12 4.47 -10.59
CA ALA A 21 -5.19 5.92 -10.69
C ALA A 21 -5.10 6.39 -12.14
N ALA A 22 -4.16 5.84 -12.92
CA ALA A 22 -4.06 6.14 -14.35
C ALA A 22 -5.29 5.67 -15.14
N HIS A 23 -5.91 4.54 -14.79
CA HIS A 23 -7.14 4.06 -15.41
C HIS A 23 -8.36 4.94 -15.10
N CYS A 24 -8.38 5.56 -13.91
CA CYS A 24 -9.46 6.41 -13.43
C CYS A 24 -9.24 7.91 -13.72
N ASP A 25 -8.15 8.30 -14.38
CA ASP A 25 -7.73 9.71 -14.60
C ASP A 25 -7.55 10.49 -13.28
N GLU A 26 -6.99 9.81 -12.28
CA GLU A 26 -6.75 10.31 -10.93
C GLU A 26 -5.25 10.51 -10.62
N ASP A 27 -4.93 11.20 -9.52
CA ASP A 27 -3.54 11.44 -9.10
C ASP A 27 -2.84 10.16 -8.60
N ALA A 28 -1.96 9.62 -9.44
CA ALA A 28 -1.14 8.45 -9.11
C ALA A 28 -0.22 8.65 -7.89
N GLY A 29 0.18 9.88 -7.59
CA GLY A 29 1.02 10.17 -6.41
C GLY A 29 0.28 9.87 -5.12
N SER A 30 -0.92 10.45 -4.97
CA SER A 30 -1.79 10.23 -3.80
C SER A 30 -2.20 8.76 -3.67
N TRP A 31 -2.63 8.13 -4.76
CA TRP A 31 -3.02 6.71 -4.75
C TRP A 31 -1.84 5.79 -4.40
N GLY A 32 -0.66 6.06 -4.94
CA GLY A 32 0.55 5.32 -4.61
C GLY A 32 0.92 5.45 -3.14
N LEU A 33 0.84 6.66 -2.57
CA LEU A 33 1.15 6.89 -1.15
C LEU A 33 0.16 6.16 -0.23
N VAL A 34 -1.14 6.19 -0.55
CA VAL A 34 -2.17 5.44 0.19
C VAL A 34 -1.89 3.95 0.12
N GLY A 35 -1.66 3.40 -1.08
CA GLY A 35 -1.36 1.99 -1.27
C GLY A 35 -0.07 1.56 -0.58
N LEU A 36 0.95 2.42 -0.55
CA LEU A 36 2.19 2.15 0.15
C LEU A 36 1.99 2.11 1.66
N LEU A 37 1.12 2.93 2.24
CA LEU A 37 0.98 3.08 3.69
C LEU A 37 -0.20 2.32 4.32
N HIS A 38 -1.06 1.69 3.52
CA HIS A 38 -2.35 1.12 3.98
C HIS A 38 -2.26 0.16 5.18
N ASP A 39 -1.19 -0.63 5.27
CA ASP A 39 -0.96 -1.65 6.33
C ASP A 39 0.33 -1.36 7.13
N VAL A 40 0.74 -0.09 7.23
CA VAL A 40 2.05 0.27 7.83
C VAL A 40 2.22 -0.18 9.28
N ASP A 41 1.12 -0.23 10.03
CA ASP A 41 1.05 -0.57 11.45
C ASP A 41 0.72 -2.05 11.72
N TRP A 42 0.45 -2.86 10.70
CA TRP A 42 0.02 -4.26 10.80
C TRP A 42 0.86 -5.13 11.75
N GLU A 43 2.20 -5.04 11.68
CA GLU A 43 3.10 -5.82 12.55
C GLU A 43 3.15 -5.32 14.01
N THR A 44 2.71 -4.10 14.25
CA THR A 44 2.67 -3.46 15.58
C THR A 44 1.36 -3.76 16.30
N HIS A 45 0.29 -3.97 15.54
CA HIS A 45 -1.05 -4.30 16.03
C HIS A 45 -1.69 -5.44 15.21
N PRO A 46 -1.17 -6.69 15.29
CA PRO A 46 -1.67 -7.80 14.48
C PRO A 46 -3.02 -8.38 14.95
N THR A 47 -3.89 -7.60 15.60
CA THR A 47 -5.08 -8.10 16.29
C THR A 47 -6.36 -7.94 15.47
N PRO A 48 -6.99 -9.04 15.03
CA PRO A 48 -8.43 -9.18 15.11
C PRO A 48 -8.79 -9.64 16.54
N ASP A 49 -9.18 -8.69 17.39
CA ASP A 49 -10.03 -9.01 18.56
C ASP A 49 -11.49 -9.07 18.11
#